data_AF-A0A1D8PEJ1-F1
#
_entry.id   AF-A0A1D8PEJ1-F1
#
_cell.length_a   1.000
_cell.length_b   1.000
_cell.length_c   1.000
_cell.angle_alpha   90.00
_cell.angle_beta   90.00
_cell.angle_gamma   90.00
#
_symmetry.space_group_name_H-M   'P 1'
#
loop_
_entity.id
_entity.type
_entity.pdbx_description
1 polymer ?
#
loop_
_entity_poly.entity_id
_entity_poly.type
_entity_poly.pdbx_seq_one_letter_code
_entity_poly.pdbx_strand_id
1 'polypeptide(L)'
;MSNDNTVQVNKPETLASILEYLQQESIFSAEDKCSQDEILKDCPQFFVNDPSKKLNWQQLAECFEDVFTKYTAETCELKEQIEELVQKRKTLFESYEKLDQERAKARIEKSLSWIITKEDNLSKFKSEVNTLLQTTDSEDKPARDKVT
;
A
#
# COMPACT_ATOMS: atom_id res chain seq x y z
N MET A 1 -26.21 -3.78 48.34
CA MET A 1 -27.43 -3.33 47.66
C MET A 1 -27.60 -4.26 46.46
N SER A 2 -28.36 -5.33 46.65
CA SER A 2 -28.58 -6.39 45.65
C SER A 2 -29.75 -5.99 44.76
N ASN A 3 -29.52 -5.74 43.47
CA ASN A 3 -30.60 -5.58 42.50
C ASN A 3 -30.99 -6.96 41.97
N ASP A 4 -32.04 -7.49 42.58
CA ASP A 4 -32.76 -8.70 42.22
C ASP A 4 -33.68 -8.39 41.04
N ASN A 5 -33.13 -8.32 39.82
CA ASN A 5 -33.93 -8.24 38.59
C ASN A 5 -34.34 -9.66 38.16
N THR A 6 -35.37 -10.18 38.83
CA THR A 6 -36.13 -11.34 38.39
C THR A 6 -36.99 -10.95 37.19
N VAL A 7 -36.40 -10.99 36.00
CA VAL A 7 -37.16 -10.95 34.74
C VAL A 7 -37.96 -12.24 34.65
N GLN A 8 -39.30 -12.14 34.64
CA GLN A 8 -40.18 -13.25 34.33
C GLN A 8 -39.91 -13.72 32.89
N VAL A 9 -39.05 -14.72 32.75
CA VAL A 9 -38.95 -15.57 31.56
C VAL A 9 -40.26 -16.35 31.48
N ASN A 10 -41.19 -16.04 30.55
CA ASN A 10 -42.21 -16.97 30.01
C ASN A 10 -43.24 -16.33 29.04
N LYS A 11 -42.83 -15.48 28.10
CA LYS A 11 -43.62 -15.22 26.89
C LYS A 11 -42.73 -15.38 25.65
N PRO A 12 -43.12 -16.18 24.64
CA PRO A 12 -42.32 -16.30 23.43
C PRO A 12 -42.24 -14.92 22.75
N GLU A 13 -41.02 -14.47 22.48
CA GLU A 13 -40.76 -13.25 21.73
C GLU A 13 -41.29 -13.42 20.31
N THR A 14 -42.11 -12.47 19.89
CA THR A 14 -42.68 -12.39 18.54
C THR A 14 -41.85 -11.42 17.70
N LEU A 15 -41.88 -11.57 16.37
CA LEU A 15 -41.25 -10.59 15.48
C LEU A 15 -41.73 -9.15 15.78
N ALA A 16 -43.00 -8.98 16.12
CA ALA A 16 -43.56 -7.67 16.45
C ALA A 16 -42.92 -7.05 17.70
N SER A 17 -42.78 -7.82 18.78
CA SER A 17 -42.12 -7.34 20.00
C SER A 17 -40.63 -7.05 19.80
N ILE A 18 -39.96 -7.81 18.94
CA ILE A 18 -38.54 -7.58 18.61
C ILE A 18 -38.39 -6.27 17.84
N LEU A 19 -39.19 -6.03 16.80
CA LEU A 19 -39.12 -4.79 16.02
C LEU A 19 -39.47 -3.56 16.85
N GLU A 20 -40.47 -3.66 17.75
CA GLU A 20 -40.80 -2.59 18.69
C GLU A 20 -39.59 -2.25 19.58
N TYR A 21 -38.91 -3.26 20.11
CA TYR A 21 -37.69 -3.06 20.89
C TYR A 21 -36.56 -2.40 20.08
N LEU A 22 -36.29 -2.89 18.86
CA LEU A 22 -35.23 -2.34 18.00
C LEU A 22 -35.50 -0.88 17.58
N GLN A 23 -36.77 -0.50 17.43
CA GLN A 23 -37.18 0.89 17.20
C GLN A 23 -36.96 1.77 18.44
N GLN A 24 -37.29 1.26 19.63
CA GLN A 24 -37.06 1.98 20.89
C GLN A 24 -35.56 2.24 21.13
N GLU A 25 -34.71 1.28 20.81
CA GLU A 25 -33.24 1.40 20.92
C GLU A 25 -32.60 2.22 19.79
N SER A 26 -33.39 2.77 18.85
CA SER A 26 -32.89 3.52 17.69
C SER A 26 -31.87 2.74 16.83
N ILE A 27 -31.98 1.40 16.81
CA ILE A 27 -31.14 0.54 15.96
C ILE A 27 -31.59 0.62 14.49
N PHE A 28 -32.89 0.75 14.26
CA PHE A 28 -33.47 1.05 12.95
C PHE A 28 -34.07 2.45 12.94
N SER A 29 -33.90 3.17 11.83
CA SER A 29 -34.65 4.40 11.61
C SER A 29 -36.13 4.06 11.41
N ALA A 30 -37.04 4.95 11.82
CA ALA A 30 -38.45 4.84 11.45
C ALA A 30 -38.68 4.88 9.92
N GLU A 31 -37.66 5.32 9.17
CA GLU A 31 -37.60 5.34 7.71
C GLU A 31 -37.15 4.00 7.12
N ASP A 32 -36.42 3.17 7.88
CA ASP A 32 -36.04 1.81 7.52
C ASP A 32 -37.23 0.87 7.75
N LYS A 33 -38.31 1.10 6.99
CA LYS A 33 -39.52 0.29 7.07
C LYS A 33 -39.30 -1.02 6.33
N CYS A 34 -38.51 -1.92 6.92
CA CYS A 34 -38.64 -3.32 6.58
C CYS A 34 -39.97 -3.79 7.18
N SER A 35 -40.94 -4.09 6.31
CA SER A 35 -42.24 -4.55 6.81
C SER A 35 -42.08 -5.92 7.47
N GLN A 36 -42.85 -6.20 8.53
CA GLN A 36 -42.87 -7.54 9.13
C GLN A 36 -43.18 -8.65 8.13
N ASP A 37 -43.87 -8.31 7.04
CA ASP A 37 -44.23 -9.24 5.98
C ASP A 37 -43.07 -9.48 5.01
N GLU A 38 -42.23 -8.47 4.77
CA GLU A 38 -40.95 -8.65 4.05
C GLU A 38 -39.99 -9.56 4.82
N ILE A 39 -39.79 -9.33 6.13
CA ILE A 39 -38.92 -10.18 6.95
C ILE A 39 -39.40 -11.63 6.95
N LEU A 40 -40.71 -11.84 7.07
CA LEU A 40 -41.27 -13.18 7.01
C LEU A 40 -41.09 -13.86 5.65
N LYS A 41 -41.20 -13.08 4.57
CA LYS A 41 -41.07 -13.58 3.21
C LYS A 41 -39.62 -13.96 2.89
N ASP A 42 -38.67 -13.15 3.35
CA ASP A 42 -37.25 -13.32 3.01
C ASP A 42 -36.53 -14.28 3.95
N CYS A 43 -37.02 -14.41 5.19
CA CYS A 43 -36.40 -15.21 6.24
C CYS A 43 -37.33 -16.26 6.88
N PRO A 44 -38.15 -17.02 6.12
CA PRO A 44 -39.11 -17.97 6.67
C PRO A 44 -38.44 -19.06 7.53
N GLN A 45 -37.19 -19.40 7.23
CA GLN A 45 -36.41 -20.41 7.93
C GLN A 45 -36.21 -20.11 9.42
N PHE A 46 -36.22 -18.84 9.84
CA PHE A 46 -36.05 -18.49 11.25
C PHE A 46 -37.35 -18.54 12.05
N PHE A 47 -38.47 -18.94 11.45
CA PHE A 47 -39.77 -19.01 12.11
C PHE A 47 -40.30 -20.45 12.09
N VAL A 48 -40.70 -20.96 13.25
CA VAL A 48 -41.16 -22.35 13.40
C VAL A 48 -42.60 -22.36 13.89
N ASN A 49 -43.48 -23.08 13.18
CA ASN A 49 -44.88 -23.41 13.55
C ASN A 49 -45.73 -22.19 13.99
N ASP A 50 -46.42 -21.57 13.03
CA ASP A 50 -47.24 -20.34 13.19
C ASP A 50 -48.39 -20.47 14.22
N PRO A 51 -48.86 -19.39 14.91
CA PRO A 51 -49.64 -18.31 14.25
C PRO A 51 -49.25 -16.83 14.56
N SER A 52 -48.24 -16.55 15.39
CA SER A 52 -47.82 -15.15 15.70
C SER A 52 -46.30 -14.92 15.65
N LYS A 53 -45.60 -15.66 14.75
CA LYS A 53 -44.18 -15.47 14.41
C LYS A 53 -43.18 -15.70 15.56
N LYS A 54 -43.16 -16.91 16.15
CA LYS A 54 -42.14 -17.32 17.13
C LYS A 54 -40.79 -17.53 16.43
N LEU A 55 -39.75 -16.87 16.94
CA LEU A 55 -38.40 -16.92 16.37
C LEU A 55 -37.63 -18.18 16.81
N ASN A 56 -36.91 -18.79 15.87
CA ASN A 56 -35.92 -19.83 16.11
C ASN A 56 -34.56 -19.17 16.42
N TRP A 57 -34.36 -18.80 17.68
CA TRP A 57 -33.14 -18.15 18.17
C TRP A 57 -31.88 -18.96 17.90
N GLN A 58 -31.95 -20.29 17.94
CA GLN A 58 -30.80 -21.15 17.68
C GLN A 58 -30.36 -21.01 16.21
N GLN A 59 -31.29 -21.12 15.27
CA GLN A 59 -30.98 -21.00 13.85
C GLN A 59 -30.53 -19.59 13.45
N LEU A 60 -31.09 -18.56 14.11
CA LEU A 60 -30.61 -17.19 13.94
C LEU A 60 -29.17 -17.02 14.44
N ALA A 61 -28.84 -17.59 15.61
CA ALA A 61 -27.49 -17.57 16.16
C ALA A 61 -26.49 -18.30 15.27
N GLU A 62 -26.84 -19.49 14.77
CA GLU A 62 -26.02 -20.27 13.83
C GLU A 62 -25.77 -19.51 12.52
N CYS A 63 -26.81 -18.84 11.98
CA CYS A 63 -26.67 -18.01 10.79
C CYS A 63 -25.75 -16.80 11.03
N PHE A 64 -25.92 -16.12 12.18
CA PHE A 64 -25.06 -14.99 12.54
C PHE A 64 -23.61 -15.42 12.71
N GLU A 65 -23.36 -16.56 13.38
CA GLU A 65 -22.02 -17.12 13.55
C GLU A 65 -21.37 -17.47 12.20
N ASP A 66 -22.11 -18.08 11.28
CA ASP A 66 -21.65 -18.38 9.92
C ASP A 66 -21.30 -17.10 9.14
N VAL A 67 -22.19 -16.10 9.13
CA VAL A 67 -21.95 -14.81 8.47
C VAL A 67 -20.75 -14.10 9.08
N PHE A 68 -20.66 -14.06 10.40
CA PHE A 68 -19.55 -13.41 11.09
C PHE A 68 -18.21 -14.12 10.85
N THR A 69 -18.23 -15.45 10.80
CA THR A 69 -17.06 -16.27 10.47
C THR A 69 -16.59 -16.01 9.04
N LYS A 70 -17.50 -15.97 8.06
CA LYS A 70 -17.20 -15.62 6.66
C LYS A 70 -16.63 -14.22 6.55
N TYR A 71 -17.28 -13.23 7.16
CA TYR A 71 -16.81 -11.84 7.19
C TYR A 71 -15.39 -11.73 7.78
N THR A 72 -15.13 -12.43 8.88
CA THR A 72 -13.81 -12.45 9.53
C THR A 72 -12.76 -13.11 8.62
N ALA A 73 -13.10 -14.22 7.96
CA ALA A 73 -12.22 -14.89 7.03
C ALA A 73 -11.85 -14.00 5.83
N GLU A 74 -12.84 -13.37 5.20
CA GLU A 74 -12.63 -12.43 4.09
C GLU A 74 -11.80 -11.22 4.52
N THR A 75 -12.07 -10.67 5.72
CA THR A 75 -11.30 -9.56 6.27
C THR A 75 -9.84 -9.95 6.53
N CYS A 76 -9.59 -11.17 7.02
CA CYS A 76 -8.24 -11.70 7.18
C CYS A 76 -7.52 -11.85 5.84
N GLU A 77 -8.19 -12.41 4.82
CA GLU A 77 -7.62 -12.55 3.47
C GLU A 77 -7.26 -11.18 2.86
N LEU A 78 -8.17 -10.20 2.96
CA LEU A 78 -7.89 -8.83 2.51
C LEU A 78 -6.70 -8.21 3.24
N LYS A 79 -6.56 -8.47 4.53
CA LYS A 79 -5.41 -8.00 5.32
C LYS A 79 -4.10 -8.63 4.81
N GLU A 80 -4.08 -9.93 4.55
CA GLU A 80 -2.90 -10.63 4.00
C GLU A 80 -2.52 -10.07 2.61
N GLN A 81 -3.50 -9.83 1.74
CA GLN A 81 -3.26 -9.21 0.43
C GLN A 81 -2.68 -7.80 0.55
N ILE A 82 -3.16 -6.99 1.50
CA ILE A 82 -2.61 -5.65 1.77
C ILE A 82 -1.16 -5.74 2.24
N GLU A 83 -0.84 -6.67 3.13
CA GLU A 83 0.54 -6.88 3.62
C GLU A 83 1.48 -7.32 2.49
N GLU A 84 1.03 -8.21 1.60
CA GLU A 84 1.79 -8.62 0.41
C GLU A 84 2.06 -7.43 -0.53
N LEU A 85 1.05 -6.59 -0.79
CA LEU A 85 1.19 -5.39 -1.62
C LEU A 85 2.15 -4.36 -1.00
N VAL A 86 2.12 -4.20 0.33
CA VAL A 86 3.08 -3.33 1.05
C VAL A 86 4.50 -3.83 0.87
N GLN A 87 4.72 -5.15 0.97
CA GLN A 87 6.04 -5.75 0.77
C GLN A 87 6.53 -5.61 -0.68
N LYS A 88 5.65 -5.88 -1.67
CA LYS A 88 5.95 -5.66 -3.10
C LYS A 88 6.35 -4.21 -3.38
N ARG A 89 5.62 -3.25 -2.81
CA ARG A 89 5.93 -1.82 -2.95
C ARG A 89 7.32 -1.50 -2.40
N LYS A 90 7.67 -2.03 -1.21
CA LYS A 90 8.99 -1.84 -0.60
C LYS A 90 10.11 -2.35 -1.49
N THR A 91 10.00 -3.59 -1.99
CA THR A 91 10.99 -4.18 -2.90
C THR A 91 11.13 -3.41 -4.22
N LEU A 92 10.01 -2.88 -4.75
CA LEU A 92 10.04 -2.05 -5.95
C LEU A 92 10.81 -0.74 -5.72
N PHE A 93 10.60 -0.07 -4.59
CA PHE A 93 11.35 1.15 -4.24
C PHE A 93 12.84 0.87 -4.07
N GLU A 94 13.21 -0.20 -3.36
CA GLU A 94 14.62 -0.61 -3.19
C GLU A 94 15.27 -0.93 -4.55
N SER A 95 14.55 -1.60 -5.44
CA SER A 95 15.02 -1.91 -6.79
C SER A 95 15.19 -0.64 -7.64
N TYR A 96 14.24 0.29 -7.57
CA TYR A 96 14.30 1.57 -8.27
C TYR A 96 15.48 2.41 -7.78
N GLU A 97 15.67 2.52 -6.47
CA GLU A 97 16.79 3.24 -5.86
C GLU A 97 18.13 2.66 -6.33
N LYS A 98 18.28 1.33 -6.30
CA LYS A 98 19.49 0.67 -6.77
C LYS A 98 19.76 0.96 -8.26
N LEU A 99 18.73 0.88 -9.10
CA LEU A 99 18.87 1.20 -10.53
C LEU A 99 19.25 2.66 -10.76
N ASP A 100 18.69 3.59 -9.99
CA ASP A 100 19.04 5.00 -10.10
C ASP A 100 20.49 5.27 -9.65
N GLN A 101 20.93 4.63 -8.55
CA GLN A 101 22.33 4.67 -8.09
C GLN A 101 23.30 4.11 -9.14
N GLU A 102 22.98 2.96 -9.75
CA GLU A 102 23.77 2.36 -10.83
C GLU A 102 23.86 3.29 -12.06
N ARG A 103 22.75 3.92 -12.44
CA ARG A 103 22.72 4.91 -13.54
C ARG A 103 23.49 6.18 -13.20
N ALA A 104 23.42 6.66 -11.96
CA ALA A 104 24.21 7.80 -11.50
C ALA A 104 25.71 7.47 -11.54
N LYS A 105 26.10 6.31 -11.03
CA LYS A 105 27.49 5.82 -11.07
C LYS A 105 28.02 5.72 -12.50
N ALA A 106 27.27 5.11 -13.42
CA ALA A 106 27.67 5.01 -14.82
C ALA A 106 27.86 6.38 -15.50
N ARG A 107 27.01 7.37 -15.16
CA ARG A 107 27.16 8.75 -15.66
C ARG A 107 28.43 9.42 -15.12
N ILE A 108 28.72 9.24 -13.83
CA ILE A 108 29.93 9.76 -13.19
C ILE A 108 31.17 9.12 -13.83
N GLU A 109 31.21 7.79 -13.96
CA GLU A 109 32.32 7.06 -14.58
C GLU A 109 32.58 7.49 -16.03
N LYS A 110 31.52 7.69 -16.83
CA LYS A 110 31.63 8.22 -18.18
C LYS A 110 32.23 9.63 -18.19
N SER A 111 31.82 10.48 -17.25
CA SER A 111 32.29 11.86 -17.13
C SER A 111 33.76 11.91 -16.71
N LEU A 112 34.15 11.08 -15.73
CA LEU A 112 35.54 10.93 -15.28
C LEU A 112 36.44 10.44 -16.43
N SER A 113 35.99 9.42 -17.17
CA SER A 113 36.74 8.90 -18.33
C SER A 113 36.96 9.97 -19.40
N TRP A 114 35.95 10.82 -19.64
CA TRP A 114 36.07 11.94 -20.57
C TRP A 114 37.06 13.00 -20.07
N ILE A 115 37.03 13.35 -18.78
CA ILE A 115 37.97 14.30 -18.17
C ILE A 115 39.41 13.79 -18.32
N ILE A 116 39.68 12.53 -17.95
CA ILE A 116 41.00 11.89 -18.09
C ILE A 116 41.47 11.96 -19.55
N THR A 117 40.61 11.60 -20.49
CA THR A 117 40.93 11.66 -21.93
C THR A 117 41.26 13.09 -22.38
N LYS A 118 40.57 14.11 -21.85
CA LYS A 118 40.85 15.51 -22.16
C LYS A 118 42.14 16.01 -21.53
N GLU A 119 42.44 15.59 -20.31
CA GLU A 119 43.69 15.90 -19.61
C GLU A 119 44.91 15.28 -20.32
N ASP A 120 44.80 14.03 -20.79
CA ASP A 120 45.83 13.38 -21.59
C ASP A 120 46.09 14.13 -22.90
N ASN A 121 45.04 14.53 -23.61
CA ASN A 121 45.16 15.29 -24.84
C ASN A 121 45.78 16.68 -24.61
N LEU A 122 45.40 17.35 -23.52
CA LEU A 122 45.99 18.64 -23.13
C LEU A 122 47.48 18.48 -22.80
N SER A 123 47.85 17.40 -22.10
CA SER A 123 49.24 17.10 -21.75
C SER A 123 50.10 16.83 -22.98
N LYS A 124 49.57 16.06 -23.96
CA LYS A 124 50.22 15.86 -25.27
C LYS A 124 50.41 17.17 -26.02
N PHE A 125 49.35 17.98 -26.13
CA PHE A 125 49.40 19.30 -26.78
C PHE A 125 50.43 20.21 -26.11
N LYS A 126 50.47 20.26 -24.77
CA LYS A 126 51.46 21.04 -24.02
C LYS A 126 52.90 20.58 -24.30
N SER A 127 53.11 19.26 -24.40
CA SER A 127 54.42 18.70 -24.77
C SER A 127 54.83 19.11 -26.19
N GLU A 128 53.92 19.01 -27.16
CA GLU A 128 54.17 19.39 -28.55
C GLU A 128 54.51 20.88 -28.69
N VAL A 129 53.75 21.76 -28.01
CA VAL A 129 54.04 23.20 -27.97
C VAL A 129 55.41 23.49 -27.34
N ASN A 130 55.75 22.81 -26.26
CA ASN A 130 57.06 22.99 -25.61
C ASN A 130 58.22 22.52 -26.50
N THR A 131 58.07 21.41 -27.23
CA THR A 131 59.04 20.97 -28.23
C THR A 131 59.19 21.98 -29.35
N LEU A 132 58.07 22.52 -29.87
CA LEU A 132 58.10 23.54 -30.93
C LEU A 132 58.85 24.81 -30.49
N LEU A 133 58.57 25.30 -29.27
CA LEU A 133 59.26 26.45 -28.68
C LEU A 133 60.78 26.21 -28.56
N GLN A 134 61.17 25.02 -28.12
CA GLN A 134 62.59 24.66 -28.03
C GLN A 134 63.28 24.59 -29.39
N THR A 135 62.57 24.13 -30.44
CA THR A 135 63.12 24.12 -31.80
C THR A 135 63.27 25.53 -32.37
N THR A 136 62.31 26.42 -32.12
CA THR A 136 62.40 27.82 -32.58
C THR A 136 63.49 28.60 -31.85
N ASP A 137 63.68 28.39 -30.55
CA ASP A 137 64.77 29.02 -29.78
C ASP A 137 66.16 28.52 -30.22
N SER A 138 66.23 27.33 -30.81
CA SER A 138 67.48 26.73 -31.27
C SER A 138 67.90 27.19 -32.68
N GLU A 139 66.95 27.57 -33.53
CA GLU A 139 67.22 28.02 -34.90
C GLU A 139 67.62 29.52 -34.99
N ASP A 140 67.36 30.32 -33.94
CA ASP A 140 67.57 31.78 -33.96
C ASP A 140 68.90 32.27 -33.35
N LYS A 141 69.92 31.40 -33.25
CA LYS A 141 71.30 31.85 -32.99
C LYS A 141 72.06 32.04 -34.31
N PRO A 142 72.17 33.27 -34.85
CA PRO A 142 73.12 33.51 -35.91
C PRO A 142 74.52 33.24 -35.36
N ALA A 143 75.28 32.40 -36.04
CA ALA A 143 76.70 32.21 -35.80
C ALA A 143 77.36 33.60 -35.86
N ARG A 144 77.68 34.15 -34.69
CA ARG A 144 78.50 35.36 -34.58
C ARG A 144 79.92 34.93 -34.85
N ASP A 145 80.22 34.73 -36.14
CA ASP A 145 81.56 34.43 -36.60
C ASP A 145 82.48 35.60 -36.26
N LYS A 146 83.61 35.23 -35.65
CA LYS A 146 84.72 36.09 -35.29
C LYS A 146 85.22 36.80 -36.55
N VAL A 147 85.23 38.13 -36.53
CA VAL A 147 86.18 38.92 -37.30
C VAL A 147 86.91 39.82 -36.30
N THR A 148 88.24 39.69 -36.36
CA THR A 148 89.31 40.44 -35.67
C THR A 148 89.03 41.89 -35.36
#